data_AF-A0A5S3W497-F1
#
_entry.id   AF-A0A5S3W497-F1
#
_cell.length_a   1.000
_cell.length_b   1.000
_cell.length_c   1.000
_cell.angle_alpha   90.00
_cell.angle_beta   90.00
_cell.angle_gamma   90.00
#
_symmetry.space_group_name_H-M   'P 1'
#
loop_
_entity.id
_entity.type
_entity.pdbx_description
1 polymer ?
#
loop_
_entity_poly.entity_id
_entity_poly.type
_entity_poly.pdbx_seq_one_letter_code
_entity_poly.pdbx_strand_id
1 'polypeptide(L)'
;MLQLTVILILLIATTLLYCSNRHQRLLKKPISKYWRKLATLLFIAAIALAFYIFTSAAAAFFILLMVMLALMIVPFTSLFKSKDIN
;
A
#
# COMPACT_ATOMS: atom_id res chain seq x y z
N MET A 1 -11.63 -15.09 5.71
CA MET A 1 -11.15 -14.91 4.31
C MET A 1 -11.20 -13.46 3.87
N LEU A 2 -12.34 -12.77 4.03
CA LEU A 2 -12.48 -11.35 3.67
C LEU A 2 -11.50 -10.41 4.38
N GLN A 3 -11.15 -10.64 5.66
CA GLN A 3 -10.13 -9.82 6.34
C GLN A 3 -8.78 -9.88 5.63
N LEU A 4 -8.33 -11.08 5.23
CA LEU A 4 -7.08 -11.26 4.50
C LEU A 4 -7.13 -10.55 3.14
N THR A 5 -8.28 -10.57 2.47
CA THR A 5 -8.49 -9.82 1.22
C THR A 5 -8.29 -8.31 1.44
N VAL A 6 -8.83 -7.72 2.51
CA VAL A 6 -8.62 -6.30 2.84
C VAL A 6 -7.13 -6.02 3.08
N ILE A 7 -6.44 -6.87 3.83
CA ILE A 7 -4.99 -6.75 4.09
C ILE A 7 -4.22 -6.70 2.77
N LEU A 8 -4.46 -7.68 1.88
CA LEU A 8 -3.75 -7.78 0.61
C LEU A 8 -4.04 -6.57 -0.29
N ILE A 9 -5.29 -6.11 -0.36
CA ILE A 9 -5.65 -4.93 -1.14
C ILE A 9 -4.96 -3.68 -0.59
N LEU A 10 -4.95 -3.47 0.74
CA LEU A 10 -4.29 -2.31 1.35
C LEU A 10 -2.77 -2.34 1.11
N LEU A 11 -2.12 -3.50 1.20
CA LEU A 11 -0.70 -3.65 0.91
C LEU A 11 -0.38 -3.33 -0.56
N ILE A 12 -1.15 -3.88 -1.50
CA ILE A 12 -0.95 -3.64 -2.93
C ILE A 12 -1.21 -2.17 -3.27
N ALA A 13 -2.32 -1.59 -2.79
CA ALA A 13 -2.68 -0.21 -3.03
C ALA A 13 -1.62 0.76 -2.48
N THR A 14 -1.17 0.55 -1.25
CA THR A 14 -0.14 1.39 -0.62
C THR A 14 1.20 1.26 -1.33
N THR A 15 1.58 0.05 -1.74
CA THR A 15 2.82 -0.19 -2.49
C THR A 15 2.78 0.47 -3.87
N LEU A 16 1.66 0.33 -4.61
CA LEU A 16 1.48 1.00 -5.89
C LEU A 16 1.52 2.52 -5.75
N LEU A 17 0.86 3.08 -4.73
CA LEU A 17 0.93 4.51 -4.44
C LEU A 17 2.37 4.95 -4.19
N TYR A 18 3.10 4.23 -3.32
CA TYR A 18 4.51 4.51 -3.04
C TYR A 18 5.36 4.45 -4.30
N CYS A 19 5.25 3.37 -5.09
CA CYS A 19 6.00 3.20 -6.33
C CYS A 19 5.62 4.24 -7.42
N SER A 20 4.45 4.87 -7.33
CA SER A 20 4.08 5.95 -8.27
C SER A 20 4.71 7.30 -7.92
N ASN A 21 5.24 7.46 -6.70
CA ASN A 21 5.84 8.71 -6.27
C ASN A 21 7.26 8.89 -6.81
N ARG A 22 7.62 10.13 -7.18
CA ARG A 22 8.96 10.45 -7.72
C ARG A 22 10.10 10.16 -6.73
N HIS A 23 9.84 10.33 -5.44
CA HIS A 23 10.83 10.15 -4.37
C HIS A 23 10.92 8.71 -3.85
N GLN A 24 10.28 7.75 -4.52
CA GLN A 24 10.44 6.35 -4.15
C GLN A 24 11.89 5.89 -4.32
N ARG A 25 12.38 5.06 -3.40
CA ARG A 25 13.75 4.50 -3.44
C ARG A 25 13.81 3.06 -3.94
N LEU A 26 12.67 2.48 -4.33
CA LEU A 26 12.52 1.06 -4.59
C LEU A 26 12.76 0.71 -6.07
N LEU A 27 12.17 1.47 -7.01
CA LEU A 27 12.39 1.31 -8.45
C LEU A 27 13.33 2.38 -9.00
N LYS A 28 14.02 2.08 -10.13
CA LYS A 28 14.90 3.04 -10.83
C LYS A 28 14.11 4.21 -11.44
N LYS A 29 12.85 3.97 -11.83
CA LYS A 29 11.92 4.97 -12.37
C LYS A 29 10.54 4.77 -11.72
N PRO A 30 9.79 5.84 -11.45
CA PRO A 30 8.43 5.73 -10.90
C PRO A 30 7.50 5.02 -11.89
N ILE A 31 6.52 4.27 -11.37
CA ILE A 31 5.48 3.66 -12.22
C ILE A 31 4.56 4.74 -12.79
N SER A 32 3.88 4.41 -13.90
CA SER A 32 2.99 5.35 -14.58
C SER A 32 1.86 5.87 -13.68
N LYS A 33 1.44 7.12 -13.91
CA LYS A 33 0.34 7.76 -13.17
C LYS A 33 -1.00 7.02 -13.29
N TYR A 34 -1.19 6.17 -14.30
CA TYR A 34 -2.38 5.30 -14.40
C TYR A 34 -2.48 4.32 -13.22
N TRP A 35 -1.35 3.77 -12.77
CA TRP A 35 -1.31 2.89 -11.59
C TRP A 35 -1.69 3.60 -10.31
N ARG A 36 -1.47 4.92 -10.23
CA ARG A 36 -1.93 5.72 -9.10
C ARG A 36 -3.46 5.74 -9.00
N LYS A 37 -4.16 5.85 -10.14
CA LYS A 37 -5.63 5.79 -10.17
C LYS A 37 -6.14 4.41 -9.71
N LEU A 38 -5.53 3.34 -10.21
CA LEU A 38 -5.87 1.98 -9.79
C LEU A 38 -5.65 1.79 -8.28
N ALA A 39 -4.53 2.28 -7.75
CA ALA A 39 -4.23 2.21 -6.34
C ALA A 39 -5.25 2.97 -5.48
N THR A 40 -5.69 4.15 -5.93
CA THR A 40 -6.77 4.91 -5.27
C THR A 40 -8.09 4.14 -5.27
N LEU A 41 -8.48 3.52 -6.38
CA LEU A 41 -9.69 2.70 -6.46
C LEU A 41 -9.63 1.50 -5.52
N LEU A 42 -8.50 0.80 -5.49
CA LEU A 42 -8.27 -0.31 -4.56
C LEU A 42 -8.35 0.15 -3.10
N PHE A 43 -7.83 1.32 -2.79
CA PHE A 43 -7.89 1.89 -1.45
C PHE A 43 -9.33 2.19 -1.01
N ILE A 44 -10.13 2.80 -1.90
CA ILE A 44 -11.56 3.06 -1.64
C ILE A 44 -12.31 1.74 -1.42
N ALA A 45 -12.07 0.74 -2.26
CA ALA A 45 -12.68 -0.58 -2.13
C ALA A 45 -12.30 -1.25 -0.80
N ALA A 46 -11.03 -1.18 -0.40
CA ALA A 46 -10.57 -1.72 0.89
C ALA A 46 -11.21 -1.01 2.08
N ILE A 47 -11.38 0.32 2.02
CA ILE A 47 -12.08 1.08 3.05
C ILE A 47 -13.52 0.59 3.17
N ALA A 48 -14.27 0.58 2.07
CA ALA A 48 -15.67 0.14 2.07
C ALA A 48 -15.80 -1.29 2.63
N LEU A 49 -14.89 -2.19 2.23
CA LEU A 49 -14.89 -3.57 2.70
C LEU A 49 -14.51 -3.69 4.18
N ALA A 50 -13.58 -2.88 4.68
CA ALA A 50 -13.21 -2.86 6.10
C ALA A 50 -14.37 -2.39 6.97
N PHE A 51 -15.10 -1.34 6.56
CA PHE A 51 -16.29 -0.86 7.27
C PHE A 51 -17.47 -1.83 7.20
N TYR A 52 -17.50 -2.73 6.21
CA TYR A 52 -18.48 -3.81 6.13
C TYR A 52 -18.16 -4.97 7.11
N ILE A 53 -16.87 -5.24 7.35
CA ILE A 53 -16.43 -6.40 8.17
C ILE A 53 -16.28 -6.06 9.65
N PHE A 54 -15.82 -4.85 9.96
CA PHE A 54 -15.49 -4.43 11.32
C PHE A 54 -16.46 -3.37 11.84
N THR A 55 -16.46 -3.13 13.15
CA THR A 55 -17.09 -1.92 13.71
C THR A 55 -16.38 -0.68 13.19
N SER A 56 -17.09 0.45 13.14
CA SER A 56 -16.57 1.68 12.51
C SER A 56 -15.24 2.17 13.10
N ALA A 57 -15.10 2.11 14.44
CA ALA A 57 -13.85 2.45 15.11
C ALA A 57 -12.73 1.46 14.74
N ALA A 58 -13.01 0.14 14.80
CA ALA A 58 -12.03 -0.89 14.48
C ALA A 58 -11.57 -0.80 13.01
N ALA A 59 -12.48 -0.55 12.07
CA ALA A 59 -12.16 -0.35 10.66
C ALA A 59 -11.17 0.82 10.47
N ALA A 60 -11.47 1.97 11.08
CA ALA A 60 -10.62 3.17 10.98
C ALA A 60 -9.21 2.91 11.52
N PHE A 61 -9.09 2.35 12.74
CA PHE A 61 -7.80 2.02 13.33
C PHE A 61 -7.05 0.96 12.53
N PHE A 62 -7.75 -0.05 12.03
CA PHE A 62 -7.16 -1.11 11.22
C PHE A 62 -6.57 -0.58 9.92
N ILE A 63 -7.30 0.26 9.18
CA ILE A 63 -6.81 0.89 7.95
C ILE A 63 -5.57 1.73 8.25
N LEU A 64 -5.62 2.58 9.27
CA LEU A 64 -4.48 3.42 9.66
C LEU A 64 -3.26 2.58 10.01
N LEU A 65 -3.42 1.56 10.84
CA LEU A 65 -2.36 0.62 11.22
C LEU A 65 -1.72 -0.01 9.98
N MET A 66 -2.53 -0.54 9.06
CA MET A 66 -2.05 -1.22 7.87
C MET A 66 -1.29 -0.28 6.93
N VAL A 67 -1.77 0.95 6.77
CA VAL A 67 -1.13 1.96 5.92
C VAL A 67 0.19 2.41 6.52
N MET A 68 0.23 2.69 7.83
CA MET A 68 1.47 3.04 8.53
C MET A 68 2.49 1.92 8.43
N LEU A 69 2.07 0.67 8.67
CA LEU A 69 2.93 -0.51 8.56
C LEU A 69 3.47 -0.68 7.14
N ALA A 70 2.62 -0.56 6.12
CA ALA A 70 3.03 -0.67 4.73
C ALA A 70 4.01 0.45 4.34
N LEU A 71 3.73 1.70 4.70
CA LEU A 71 4.61 2.84 4.44
C LEU A 71 5.92 2.76 5.22
N MET A 72 5.97 2.02 6.33
CA MET A 72 7.21 1.72 7.02
C MET A 72 7.99 0.63 6.28
N ILE A 73 7.37 -0.53 6.01
CA ILE A 73 8.06 -1.70 5.43
C ILE A 73 8.53 -1.44 4.01
N VAL A 74 7.69 -0.86 3.15
CA VAL A 74 7.98 -0.65 1.71
C VAL A 74 9.28 0.12 1.46
N PRO A 75 9.60 1.26 2.10
CA PRO A 75 10.90 1.90 1.93
C PRO A 75 12.04 1.07 2.51
N PHE A 76 11.83 0.32 3.62
CA PHE A 76 12.87 -0.55 4.16
C PHE A 76 13.26 -1.68 3.20
N THR A 77 12.35 -2.16 2.33
CA THR A 77 12.73 -3.13 1.30
C THR A 77 13.77 -2.60 0.31
N SER A 78 13.90 -1.27 0.18
CA SER A 78 14.97 -0.67 -0.64
C SER A 78 16.37 -0.85 -0.04
N LEU A 79 16.51 -1.09 1.26
CA LEU A 79 17.80 -1.36 1.91
C LEU A 79 18.36 -2.74 1.56
N PHE A 80 17.47 -3.71 1.32
CA PHE A 80 17.86 -5.06 0.88
C PHE A 80 18.19 -5.13 -0.60
N LYS A 81 18.03 -4.02 -1.34
CA LYS A 81 18.50 -3.92 -2.70
C LYS A 81 20.02 -3.91 -2.65
N SER A 82 20.61 -5.10 -2.76
CA SER A 82 22.05 -5.26 -2.86
C SER A 82 22.56 -4.25 -3.87
N LYS A 83 23.60 -3.54 -3.48
CA LYS A 83 24.31 -2.60 -4.34
C LYS A 83 24.70 -3.39 -5.58
N ASP A 84 23.96 -3.24 -6.68
CA ASP A 84 24.44 -3.62 -8.00
C ASP A 84 25.68 -2.75 -8.20
N ILE A 85 26.84 -3.34 -7.89
CA ILE A 85 28.16 -2.84 -8.25
C ILE A 85 28.16 -2.90 -9.77
N ASN A 86 27.72 -1.81 -10.39
CA ASN A 86 28.03 -1.47 -11.78
C ASN A 86 29.14 -0.43 -11.74
#